data_AF-A0A229HEB0-F1
#
_entry.id   AF-A0A229HEB0-F1
#
_cell.length_a   1.000
_cell.length_b   1.000
_cell.length_c   1.000
_cell.angle_alpha   90.00
_cell.angle_beta   90.00
_cell.angle_gamma   90.00
#
_symmetry.space_group_name_H-M   'P 1'
#
loop_
_entity.id
_entity.type
_entity.pdbx_description
1 polymer ?
#
loop_
_entity_poly.entity_id
_entity_poly.type
_entity_poly.pdbx_seq_one_letter_code
_entity_poly.pdbx_strand_id
1 'polypeptide(L)' 'MLQPDWQRSSFCSEGNACVYVAAAGDDAVLLRESDQPDVVLTTNRRTLYAFISGVKAGALDDMA' A
#
# COMPACT_ATOMS: atom_id res chain seq x y z
N MET A 1 -8.41 -20.56 4.39
CA MET A 1 -7.54 -19.45 3.95
C MET A 1 -7.35 -18.53 5.14
N LEU A 2 -6.11 -18.31 5.60
CA LEU A 2 -5.87 -17.23 6.54
C LEU A 2 -6.02 -15.91 5.80
N GLN A 3 -6.81 -14.99 6.34
CA GLN A 3 -6.85 -13.62 5.83
C GLN A 3 -5.54 -12.91 6.20
N PRO A 4 -4.96 -12.09 5.30
CA PRO A 4 -3.80 -11.27 5.64
C PRO A 4 -4.12 -10.32 6.79
N ASP A 5 -3.13 -10.08 7.66
CA ASP A 5 -3.25 -9.11 8.76
C ASP A 5 -3.08 -7.69 8.21
N TRP A 6 -4.19 -7.10 7.80
CA TRP A 6 -4.22 -5.79 7.15
C TRP A 6 -4.08 -4.64 8.15
N GLN A 7 -3.05 -3.84 7.97
CA GLN A 7 -2.87 -2.57 8.66
C GLN A 7 -3.44 -1.43 7.82
N ARG A 8 -4.41 -0.70 8.38
CA ARG A 8 -4.97 0.51 7.78
C ARG A 8 -4.02 1.68 7.98
N SER A 9 -3.81 2.49 6.94
CA SER A 9 -3.05 3.73 7.05
C SER A 9 -3.63 4.66 8.14
N SER A 10 -2.75 5.30 8.91
CA SER A 10 -3.15 6.34 9.88
C SER A 10 -3.65 7.63 9.23
N PHE A 11 -3.38 7.82 7.93
CA PHE A 11 -3.87 8.95 7.14
C PHE A 11 -5.25 8.69 6.53
N CYS A 12 -5.82 7.51 6.75
CA CYS A 12 -7.21 7.21 6.40
C CYS A 12 -8.15 8.06 7.28
N SER A 13 -8.68 9.15 6.70
CA SER A 13 -9.75 9.96 7.28
C SER A 13 -11.14 9.37 6.94
N GLU A 14 -12.20 10.15 7.11
CA GLU A 14 -13.52 9.77 6.61
C GLU A 14 -13.52 9.65 5.07
N GLY A 15 -14.26 8.66 4.55
CA GLY A 15 -14.40 8.38 3.13
C GLY A 15 -13.70 7.09 2.66
N ASN A 16 -13.36 7.05 1.37
CA ASN A 16 -12.97 5.85 0.63
C ASN A 16 -11.55 5.95 0.01
N ALA A 17 -10.70 6.82 0.56
CA ALA A 17 -9.30 6.99 0.15
C ALA A 17 -8.31 6.33 1.13
N CYS A 18 -8.63 5.13 1.62
CA CYS A 18 -7.82 4.45 2.63
C CYS A 18 -6.94 3.38 2.00
N VAL A 19 -5.64 3.44 2.30
CA VAL A 19 -4.65 2.41 1.90
C VAL A 19 -4.45 1.41 3.04
N TYR A 20 -4.33 0.14 2.68
CA TYR A 20 -4.01 -0.97 3.58
C TYR A 20 -2.74 -1.67 3.13
N VAL A 21 -1.96 -2.13 4.10
CA VAL A 21 -0.75 -2.93 3.87
C VAL A 21 -0.79 -4.20 4.70
N ALA A 22 -0.24 -5.31 4.18
CA ALA A 22 -0.05 -6.53 4.94
C ALA A 22 1.30 -7.17 4.59
N ALA A 23 1.97 -7.74 5.58
CA ALA A 23 3.11 -8.62 5.32
C ALA A 23 2.60 -9.99 4.83
N ALA A 24 3.29 -10.55 3.85
CA ALA A 24 3.11 -11.93 3.42
C ALA A 24 4.46 -12.69 3.49
N GLY A 25 4.45 -13.97 3.13
CA GLY A 25 5.67 -14.79 3.07
C GLY A 25 6.70 -14.24 2.09
N ASP A 26 7.95 -14.67 2.23
CA ASP A 26 9.04 -14.41 1.27
C ASP A 26 9.27 -12.92 0.92
N ASP A 27 9.28 -12.05 1.95
CA ASP A 27 9.48 -10.59 1.81
C ASP A 27 8.37 -9.85 1.06
N ALA A 28 7.28 -10.53 0.72
CA ALA A 28 6.17 -9.93 0.02
C ALA A 28 5.40 -8.95 0.91
N VAL A 29 4.94 -7.87 0.28
CA VAL A 29 4.03 -6.90 0.86
C VAL A 29 2.82 -6.78 -0.04
N LEU A 30 1.65 -6.87 0.56
CA LEU A 30 0.38 -6.69 -0.13
C LEU A 30 -0.10 -5.26 0.11
N LEU A 31 -0.64 -4.64 -0.93
CA LEU A 31 -1.29 -3.33 -0.87
C LEU A 31 -2.69 -3.43 -1.48
N ARG A 32 -3.64 -2.71 -0.89
CA ARG A 32 -4.97 -2.49 -1.45
C ARG A 32 -5.54 -1.16 -0.98
N GLU A 33 -6.57 -0.69 -1.68
CA GLU A 33 -7.37 0.46 -1.29
C GLU A 33 -8.76 0.06 -0.79
N SER A 34 -9.46 0.99 -0.16
CA SER A 34 -10.81 0.76 0.37
C SER A 34 -11.90 0.64 -0.69
N ASP A 35 -11.78 1.32 -1.83
CA ASP A 35 -12.83 1.35 -2.86
C ASP A 35 -12.87 0.05 -3.69
N GLN A 36 -11.70 -0.55 -3.92
CA GLN A 36 -11.54 -1.82 -4.63
C GLN A 36 -10.76 -2.84 -3.79
N PRO A 37 -11.34 -3.35 -2.68
CA PRO A 37 -10.61 -4.18 -1.70
C PRO A 37 -10.17 -5.56 -2.23
N ASP A 38 -10.74 -5.99 -3.36
CA ASP A 38 -10.40 -7.23 -4.05
C ASP A 38 -9.20 -7.08 -5.01
N VAL A 39 -8.81 -5.85 -5.33
CA VAL A 39 -7.61 -5.56 -6.14
C VAL A 39 -6.41 -5.46 -5.20
N VAL A 40 -5.62 -6.54 -5.16
CA VAL A 40 -4.42 -6.63 -4.32
C VAL A 40 -3.16 -6.53 -5.18
N LEU A 41 -2.39 -5.46 -4.96
CA LEU A 41 -1.04 -5.33 -5.50
C LEU A 41 -0.06 -6.10 -4.61
N THR A 42 0.74 -6.97 -5.22
CA THR A 42 1.84 -7.65 -4.51
C THR A 42 3.18 -7.03 -4.92
N THR A 43 3.99 -6.68 -3.92
CA THR A 43 5.35 -6.15 -4.10
C THR A 43 6.27 -6.74 -3.02
N ASN A 44 7.46 -6.19 -2.84
CA ASN A 44 8.37 -6.53 -1.74
C ASN A 44 8.75 -5.30 -0.91
N ARG A 45 9.39 -5.52 0.25
CA ARG A 45 9.74 -4.44 1.18
C ARG A 45 10.65 -3.39 0.55
N ARG A 46 11.63 -3.81 -0.27
CA ARG A 46 12.60 -2.91 -0.91
C ARG A 46 11.92 -1.98 -1.92
N THR A 47 11.07 -2.53 -2.78
CA THR A 47 10.35 -1.76 -3.79
C THR A 47 9.37 -0.79 -3.14
N LEU A 48 8.64 -1.22 -2.10
CA LEU A 48 7.74 -0.33 -1.37
C LEU A 48 8.49 0.82 -0.68
N TYR A 49 9.64 0.53 -0.06
CA TYR A 49 10.49 1.56 0.55
C TYR A 49 10.98 2.59 -0.46
N ALA A 50 11.45 2.13 -1.63
CA ALA A 50 11.90 3.01 -2.70
C ALA A 50 10.75 3.88 -3.24
N PHE A 51 9.57 3.29 -3.43
CA PHE A 51 8.37 4.02 -3.85
C PHE A 51 7.99 5.13 -2.87
N ILE A 52 7.86 4.81 -1.58
CA ILE A 52 7.53 5.80 -0.54
C ILE A 52 8.59 6.92 -0.49
N SER A 53 9.86 6.57 -0.65
CA SER A 53 10.96 7.55 -0.63
C SER A 53 10.89 8.49 -1.84
N GLY A 54 10.60 7.95 -3.04
CA GLY A 54 10.41 8.74 -4.25
C GLY A 54 9.21 9.68 -4.18
N VAL A 55 8.06 9.18 -3.70
CA VAL A 55 6.86 10.00 -3.46
C VAL A 55 7.18 11.17 -2.53
N LYS A 56 7.85 10.91 -1.40
CA LYS A 56 8.22 11.96 -0.43
C LYS A 56 9.22 12.98 -1.00
N ALA A 57 10.01 12.59 -1.99
CA ALA A 57 10.94 13.48 -2.68
C ALA A 57 10.28 14.29 -3.81
N GLY A 58 8.96 14.14 -4.03
CA GLY A 58 8.23 14.80 -5.12
C GLY A 58 8.53 14.21 -6.50
N ALA A 59 9.15 13.03 -6.58
CA ALA A 59 9.58 12.43 -7.85
C ALA A 59 8.40 12.05 -8.77
N LEU A 60 7.18 12.05 -8.23
CA LEU A 60 5.95 11.68 -8.91
C LEU A 60 4.96 12.85 -9.05
N ASP A 61 5.34 14.07 -8.67
CA ASP A 61 4.43 15.22 -8.65
C ASP A 61 4.01 15.67 -10.06
N ASP A 62 4.82 15.35 -11.07
CA ASP A 62 4.53 15.63 -12.48
C ASP A 62 3.66 14.55 -13.16
N MET A 63 3.25 13.51 -12.41
CA MET A 63 2.37 12.44 -12.91
C MET A 63 0.90 12.84 -12.71
N ALA A 64 0.42 13.79 -13.51
CA ALA A 64 -0.98 14.23 -13.53
C ALA A 64 -1.55 14.15 -14.96
#